data_AF-A0A1E1X9W1-F1
#
_entry.id   AF-A0A1E1X9W1-F1
#
_cell.length_a   1.000
_cell.length_b   1.000
_cell.length_c   1.000
_cell.angle_alpha   90.00
_cell.angle_beta   90.00
_cell.angle_gamma   90.00
#
_symmetry.space_group_name_H-M   'P 1'
#
loop_
_entity.id
_entity.type
_entity.pdbx_description
1 polymer ?
#
loop_
_entity_poly.entity_id
_entity_poly.type
_entity_poly.pdbx_seq_one_letter_code
_entity_poly.pdbx_strand_id
1 'polypeptide(L)'
;KAHTLLKPLIAKNKECLEDVYLVQVSYVSLLLAARRIPGFKFWDVVEPKELLPLMADDKPQLSLKLAELLRNSYFNPKADQRQNLERSLLLHSLNRVAFRVFYTLLPDIAPLKSIIEFLATICQVLRMNCIMLQKASAKENVVPDNSISLKQSGAEVDVSRTTMAQFSAHVLIETLAITYRTFSVRKELTCNELKEHWKNLVVLMKKTVNELYPTTESLGMQVSLLTVASLLPPGELTNMSMRCFSLLRRFLTVSEDSAPVSLPMEAKACVLLLCNMRRAADVLALVDESVDELKSKQTPAKRRRVHFSIEQQPCNPDLALQVLQLLLEAPHLQQKLLRDHLVPLFNTWSTLLRIVDSMEGLLCASKGKTRVQGTVLSAYNLFLLLTYILHGQQHPVTKEKFMATQALECQMKWIEDSLFPALHTRQQSLRRSCQEHCIQAVKLCLKVARSVLMTTWANFQFAEKFLTFLVVCKETVQGDHLNADIDLVPPVAKKFKVLFVKNKQQASVIDALLDKISSKNL
;
A
#
# COMPACT_ATOMS: atom_id res chain seq x y z
N LYS A 1 -6.18 -36.83 37.95
CA LYS A 1 -5.84 -38.19 37.45
C LYS A 1 -5.84 -38.29 35.92
N ALA A 2 -6.69 -37.56 35.17
CA ALA A 2 -6.62 -37.59 33.70
C ALA A 2 -5.32 -36.99 33.12
N HIS A 3 -4.81 -35.88 33.69
CA HIS A 3 -3.59 -35.24 33.19
C HIS A 3 -2.32 -36.10 33.31
N THR A 4 -2.25 -37.00 34.30
CA THR A 4 -1.08 -37.87 34.51
C THR A 4 -0.94 -38.96 33.44
N LEU A 5 -2.06 -39.35 32.81
CA LEU A 5 -2.06 -40.30 31.69
C LEU A 5 -1.93 -39.58 30.34
N LEU A 6 -2.54 -38.41 30.20
CA LEU A 6 -2.54 -37.67 28.94
C LEU A 6 -1.18 -37.03 28.63
N LYS A 7 -0.46 -36.54 29.64
CA LYS A 7 0.81 -35.83 29.46
C LYS A 7 1.89 -36.69 28.76
N PRO A 8 2.17 -37.95 29.17
CA PRO A 8 3.11 -38.81 28.44
C PRO A 8 2.67 -39.14 27.02
N LEU A 9 1.36 -39.32 26.80
CA LEU A 9 0.82 -39.65 25.47
C LEU A 9 0.98 -38.48 24.50
N ILE A 10 0.66 -37.25 24.92
CA ILE A 10 0.89 -36.06 24.09
C ILE A 10 2.39 -35.90 23.82
N ALA A 11 3.25 -36.03 24.83
CA ALA A 11 4.69 -35.89 24.68
C ALA A 11 5.29 -36.91 23.69
N LYS A 12 4.79 -38.16 23.70
CA LYS A 12 5.23 -39.19 22.75
C LYS A 12 4.92 -38.85 21.29
N ASN A 13 3.89 -38.04 21.04
CA ASN A 13 3.47 -37.65 19.69
C ASN A 13 3.91 -36.22 19.33
N LYS A 14 4.99 -35.70 19.92
CA LYS A 14 5.50 -34.34 19.66
C LYS A 14 5.89 -34.12 18.20
N GLU A 15 6.34 -35.17 17.51
CA GLU A 15 6.69 -35.17 16.08
C GLU A 15 5.54 -34.72 15.16
N CYS A 16 4.28 -34.82 15.61
CA CYS A 16 3.11 -34.31 14.88
C CYS A 16 3.16 -32.78 14.61
N LEU A 17 4.03 -32.04 15.29
CA LEU A 17 4.28 -30.62 15.02
C LEU A 17 5.02 -30.39 13.70
N GLU A 18 5.76 -31.38 13.20
CA GLU A 18 6.55 -31.30 11.97
C GLU A 18 5.84 -31.95 10.77
N ASP A 19 4.64 -32.50 10.99
CA ASP A 19 3.85 -33.22 9.99
C ASP A 19 3.02 -32.26 9.10
N VAL A 20 2.17 -32.80 8.24
CA VAL A 20 1.27 -32.06 7.36
C VAL A 20 0.32 -31.16 8.14
N TYR A 21 -0.11 -30.07 7.49
CA TYR A 21 -0.91 -29.01 8.10
C TYR A 21 -2.11 -29.48 8.94
N LEU A 22 -2.86 -30.49 8.48
CA LEU A 22 -4.02 -31.02 9.21
C LEU A 22 -3.64 -31.73 10.52
N VAL A 23 -2.50 -32.44 10.53
CA VAL A 23 -1.96 -33.10 11.72
C VAL A 23 -1.47 -32.06 12.71
N GLN A 24 -0.74 -31.03 12.24
CA GLN A 24 -0.30 -29.89 13.06
C GLN A 24 -1.49 -29.22 13.76
N VAL A 25 -2.55 -28.89 13.01
CA VAL A 25 -3.77 -28.27 13.55
C VAL A 25 -4.45 -29.16 14.59
N SER A 26 -4.50 -30.46 14.35
CA SER A 26 -5.14 -31.43 15.25
C SER A 26 -4.35 -31.57 16.55
N TYR A 27 -3.03 -31.67 16.46
CA TYR A 27 -2.15 -31.76 17.62
C TYR A 27 -2.20 -30.49 18.48
N VAL A 28 -2.16 -29.30 17.88
CA VAL A 28 -2.31 -28.04 18.63
C VAL A 28 -3.71 -27.92 19.25
N SER A 29 -4.75 -28.43 18.58
CA SER A 29 -6.10 -28.50 19.15
C SER A 29 -6.17 -29.41 20.38
N LEU A 30 -5.46 -30.54 20.35
CA LEU A 30 -5.30 -31.42 21.51
C LEU A 30 -4.58 -30.71 22.66
N LEU A 31 -3.51 -29.96 22.40
CA LEU A 31 -2.81 -29.15 23.42
C LEU A 31 -3.72 -28.10 24.05
N LEU A 32 -4.53 -27.40 23.23
CA LEU A 32 -5.51 -26.43 23.72
C LEU A 32 -6.59 -27.07 24.60
N ALA A 33 -7.10 -28.24 24.21
CA ALA A 33 -8.07 -28.99 24.99
C ALA A 33 -7.44 -29.47 26.31
N ALA A 34 -6.22 -30.01 26.26
CA ALA A 34 -5.48 -30.48 27.43
C ALA A 34 -5.18 -29.35 28.42
N ARG A 35 -4.89 -28.12 27.95
CA ARG A 35 -4.69 -26.93 28.79
C ARG A 35 -5.88 -26.62 29.70
N ARG A 36 -7.09 -27.04 29.35
CA ARG A 36 -8.30 -26.85 30.18
C ARG A 36 -8.38 -27.82 31.35
N ILE A 37 -7.54 -28.87 31.37
CA ILE A 37 -7.51 -29.86 32.44
C ILE A 37 -6.70 -29.29 33.63
N PRO A 38 -7.28 -29.25 34.85
CA PRO A 38 -6.56 -28.78 36.03
C PRO A 38 -5.23 -29.52 36.26
N GLY A 39 -4.17 -28.74 36.47
CA GLY A 39 -2.81 -29.22 36.69
C GLY A 39 -2.02 -29.54 35.41
N PHE A 40 -2.65 -29.52 34.24
CA PHE A 40 -1.93 -29.70 32.98
C PHE A 40 -1.24 -28.40 32.55
N LYS A 41 0.04 -28.50 32.24
CA LYS A 41 0.87 -27.40 31.74
C LYS A 41 1.44 -27.82 30.38
N PHE A 42 1.00 -27.17 29.30
CA PHE A 42 1.42 -27.57 27.95
C PHE A 42 2.93 -27.39 27.73
N TRP A 43 3.55 -26.42 28.42
CA TRP A 43 4.99 -26.16 28.35
C TRP A 43 5.85 -27.26 29.00
N ASP A 44 5.24 -28.17 29.77
CA ASP A 44 5.92 -29.38 30.23
C ASP A 44 5.97 -30.48 29.14
N VAL A 45 5.34 -30.25 27.98
CA VAL A 45 5.26 -31.19 26.85
C VAL A 45 5.92 -30.61 25.60
N VAL A 46 5.65 -29.34 25.29
CA VAL A 46 6.24 -28.61 24.16
C VAL A 46 6.65 -27.23 24.63
N GLU A 47 7.91 -26.84 24.41
CA GLU A 47 8.36 -25.53 24.85
C GLU A 47 7.67 -24.42 24.03
N PRO A 48 7.26 -23.30 24.63
CA PRO A 48 6.65 -22.19 23.90
C PRO A 48 7.49 -21.69 22.71
N LYS A 49 8.82 -21.76 22.82
CA LYS A 49 9.76 -21.35 21.75
C LYS A 49 9.67 -22.24 20.52
N GLU A 50 9.44 -23.53 20.68
CA GLU A 50 9.32 -24.51 19.59
C GLU A 50 8.05 -24.29 18.76
N LEU A 51 7.05 -23.63 19.33
CA LEU A 51 5.79 -23.31 18.66
C LEU A 51 5.86 -22.01 17.84
N LEU A 52 6.87 -21.16 18.06
CA LEU A 52 6.99 -19.87 17.38
C LEU A 52 7.21 -19.99 15.87
N PRO A 53 8.08 -20.89 15.35
CA PRO A 53 8.23 -21.08 13.91
C PRO A 53 6.92 -21.46 13.22
N LEU A 54 6.13 -22.38 13.81
CA LEU A 54 4.85 -22.81 13.27
C LEU A 54 3.80 -21.68 13.23
N MET A 55 3.87 -20.74 14.18
CA MET A 55 3.02 -19.54 14.16
C MET A 55 3.50 -18.53 13.11
N ALA A 56 4.82 -18.45 12.88
CA ALA A 56 5.44 -17.58 11.88
C ALA A 56 5.15 -17.98 10.43
N ASP A 57 4.79 -19.24 10.17
CA ASP A 57 4.31 -19.73 8.86
C ASP A 57 3.00 -19.04 8.39
N ASP A 58 2.32 -18.30 9.26
CA ASP A 58 1.11 -17.52 8.99
C ASP A 58 -0.04 -18.33 8.34
N LYS A 59 -0.15 -19.60 8.72
CA LYS A 59 -1.25 -20.48 8.30
C LYS A 59 -2.49 -20.17 9.17
N PRO A 60 -3.60 -19.62 8.63
CA PRO A 60 -4.60 -18.90 9.42
C PRO A 60 -5.17 -19.66 10.64
N GLN A 61 -5.60 -20.92 10.47
CA GLN A 61 -6.20 -21.68 11.57
C GLN A 61 -5.16 -22.15 12.60
N LEU A 62 -3.97 -22.53 12.12
CA LEU A 62 -2.88 -22.99 12.98
C LEU A 62 -2.34 -21.82 13.81
N SER A 63 -2.05 -20.69 13.19
CA SER A 63 -1.55 -19.48 13.86
C SER A 63 -2.53 -18.96 14.92
N LEU A 64 -3.86 -18.98 14.64
CA LEU A 64 -4.87 -18.60 15.64
C LEU A 64 -4.85 -19.53 16.87
N LYS A 65 -4.80 -20.85 16.65
CA LYS A 65 -4.75 -21.83 17.74
C LYS A 65 -3.45 -21.74 18.55
N LEU A 66 -2.33 -21.55 17.87
CA LEU A 66 -1.02 -21.34 18.52
C LEU A 66 -1.00 -20.05 19.34
N ALA A 67 -1.52 -18.95 18.79
CA ALA A 67 -1.63 -17.69 19.51
C ALA A 67 -2.56 -17.83 20.73
N GLU A 68 -3.69 -18.53 20.61
CA GLU A 68 -4.57 -18.83 21.75
C GLU A 68 -3.85 -19.66 22.83
N LEU A 69 -3.07 -20.68 22.44
CA LEU A 69 -2.31 -21.54 23.33
C LEU A 69 -1.24 -20.75 24.09
N LEU A 70 -0.51 -19.91 23.36
CA LEU A 70 0.59 -19.08 23.84
C LEU A 70 0.15 -17.78 24.51
N ARG A 71 -1.16 -17.46 24.48
CA ARG A 71 -1.69 -16.18 24.97
C ARG A 71 -1.11 -15.80 26.32
N ASN A 72 -1.31 -16.61 27.35
CA ASN A 72 -0.86 -16.27 28.70
C ASN A 72 0.68 -16.23 28.86
N SER A 73 1.45 -16.76 27.91
CA SER A 73 2.92 -16.66 27.89
C SER A 73 3.37 -15.28 27.43
N TYR A 74 2.70 -14.70 26.43
CA TYR A 74 3.13 -13.45 25.79
C TYR A 74 2.17 -12.25 25.98
N PHE A 75 0.96 -12.50 26.48
CA PHE A 75 -0.03 -11.52 26.91
C PHE A 75 -1.03 -12.14 27.90
N ASN A 76 -0.90 -11.87 29.20
CA ASN A 76 -1.86 -12.35 30.19
C ASN A 76 -2.80 -11.20 30.61
N PRO A 77 -4.11 -11.27 30.30
CA PRO A 77 -5.07 -10.25 30.71
C PRO A 77 -5.18 -10.03 32.23
N LYS A 78 -4.72 -10.99 33.03
CA LYS A 78 -4.72 -10.94 34.51
C LYS A 78 -3.39 -10.52 35.11
N ALA A 79 -2.34 -10.39 34.29
CA ALA A 79 -1.03 -9.95 34.75
C ALA A 79 -0.97 -8.42 34.84
N ASP A 80 0.03 -7.92 35.58
CA ASP A 80 0.35 -6.50 35.57
C ASP A 80 0.78 -6.03 34.16
N GLN A 81 0.48 -4.78 33.81
CA GLN A 81 0.78 -4.25 32.49
C GLN A 81 2.28 -4.22 32.18
N ARG A 82 3.13 -4.02 33.20
CA ARG A 82 4.59 -4.09 33.04
C ARG A 82 5.03 -5.48 32.57
N GLN A 83 4.44 -6.55 33.10
CA GLN A 83 4.76 -7.91 32.68
C GLN A 83 4.36 -8.14 31.21
N ASN A 84 3.24 -7.58 30.77
CA ASN A 84 2.82 -7.67 29.36
C ASN A 84 3.76 -6.87 28.43
N LEU A 85 4.34 -5.75 28.88
CA LEU A 85 5.38 -5.03 28.14
C LEU A 85 6.66 -5.88 28.03
N GLU A 86 7.13 -6.46 29.13
CA GLU A 86 8.34 -7.31 29.12
C GLU A 86 8.15 -8.55 28.22
N ARG A 87 6.94 -9.10 28.19
CA ARG A 87 6.58 -10.22 27.32
C ARG A 87 6.53 -9.85 25.84
N SER A 88 6.12 -8.63 25.50
CA SER A 88 6.16 -8.16 24.11
C SER A 88 7.59 -8.05 23.60
N LEU A 89 8.49 -7.51 24.44
CA LEU A 89 9.93 -7.45 24.17
C LEU A 89 10.52 -8.85 24.01
N LEU A 90 10.17 -9.79 24.89
CA LEU A 90 10.62 -11.17 24.83
C LEU A 90 10.14 -11.89 23.56
N LEU A 91 8.86 -11.76 23.19
CA LEU A 91 8.34 -12.44 22.00
C LEU A 91 9.04 -11.90 20.74
N HIS A 92 9.21 -10.58 20.66
CA HIS A 92 9.93 -9.95 19.55
C HIS A 92 11.39 -10.43 19.45
N SER A 93 12.09 -10.55 20.59
CA SER A 93 13.49 -11.00 20.59
C SER A 93 13.66 -12.49 20.24
N LEU A 94 12.67 -13.32 20.58
CA LEU A 94 12.68 -14.76 20.25
C LEU A 94 12.35 -15.03 18.79
N ASN A 95 11.30 -14.39 18.25
CA ASN A 95 10.90 -14.55 16.86
C ASN A 95 10.04 -13.36 16.42
N ARG A 96 10.63 -12.48 15.60
CA ARG A 96 9.96 -11.28 15.10
C ARG A 96 8.72 -11.57 14.25
N VAL A 97 8.75 -12.61 13.41
CA VAL A 97 7.60 -12.93 12.53
C VAL A 97 6.43 -13.43 13.37
N ALA A 98 6.70 -14.36 14.29
CA ALA A 98 5.71 -14.86 15.25
C ALA A 98 5.14 -13.74 16.13
N PHE A 99 5.97 -12.78 16.57
CA PHE A 99 5.54 -11.58 17.27
C PHE A 99 4.48 -10.79 16.49
N ARG A 100 4.71 -10.53 15.19
CA ARG A 100 3.76 -9.80 14.34
C ARG A 100 2.44 -10.55 14.21
N VAL A 101 2.49 -11.85 13.96
CA VAL A 101 1.31 -12.71 13.85
C VAL A 101 0.52 -12.71 15.17
N PHE A 102 1.20 -12.91 16.31
CA PHE A 102 0.57 -12.94 17.63
C PHE A 102 -0.16 -11.65 17.97
N TYR A 103 0.48 -10.48 17.79
CA TYR A 103 -0.15 -9.20 18.09
C TYR A 103 -1.21 -8.78 17.06
N THR A 104 -1.13 -9.27 15.82
CA THR A 104 -2.19 -9.13 14.82
C THR A 104 -3.46 -9.86 15.26
N LEU A 105 -3.31 -11.07 15.80
CA LEU A 105 -4.41 -11.94 16.26
C LEU A 105 -4.86 -11.65 17.71
N LEU A 106 -4.18 -10.75 18.42
CA LEU A 106 -4.48 -10.45 19.83
C LEU A 106 -5.97 -10.08 20.07
N PRO A 107 -6.64 -9.28 19.21
CA PRO A 107 -8.06 -8.98 19.36
C PRO A 107 -9.00 -10.19 19.27
N ASP A 108 -8.56 -11.31 18.68
CA ASP A 108 -9.36 -12.54 18.57
C ASP A 108 -9.19 -13.47 19.78
N ILE A 109 -8.08 -13.35 20.51
CA ILE A 109 -7.72 -14.29 21.58
C ILE A 109 -7.79 -13.68 22.98
N ALA A 110 -7.90 -12.36 23.12
CA ALA A 110 -7.89 -11.65 24.41
C ALA A 110 -9.09 -10.70 24.60
N PRO A 111 -9.52 -10.44 25.85
CA PRO A 111 -10.57 -9.46 26.11
C PRO A 111 -10.18 -8.05 25.64
N LEU A 112 -11.08 -7.40 24.88
CA LEU A 112 -10.81 -6.11 24.24
C LEU A 112 -10.41 -5.03 25.26
N LYS A 113 -11.06 -4.98 26.44
CA LYS A 113 -10.73 -4.02 27.50
C LYS A 113 -9.26 -4.11 27.94
N SER A 114 -8.75 -5.32 28.14
CA SER A 114 -7.35 -5.54 28.53
C SER A 114 -6.38 -5.10 27.43
N ILE A 115 -6.77 -5.24 26.16
CA ILE A 115 -5.99 -4.73 25.02
C ILE A 115 -5.96 -3.20 25.04
N ILE A 116 -7.09 -2.53 25.31
CA ILE A 116 -7.14 -1.05 25.43
C ILE A 116 -6.17 -0.57 26.50
N GLU A 117 -6.22 -1.17 27.69
CA GLU A 117 -5.35 -0.81 28.82
C GLU A 117 -3.87 -1.05 28.50
N PHE A 118 -3.56 -2.14 27.80
CA PHE A 118 -2.21 -2.44 27.35
C PHE A 118 -1.68 -1.42 26.33
N LEU A 119 -2.46 -1.09 25.30
CA LEU A 119 -2.07 -0.07 24.31
C LEU A 119 -1.95 1.32 24.95
N ALA A 120 -2.82 1.65 25.89
CA ALA A 120 -2.71 2.90 26.65
C ALA A 120 -1.44 2.95 27.49
N THR A 121 -1.06 1.83 28.12
CA THR A 121 0.20 1.72 28.88
C THR A 121 1.41 1.89 27.97
N ILE A 122 1.42 1.26 26.79
CA ILE A 122 2.48 1.47 25.79
C ILE A 122 2.62 2.95 25.46
N CYS A 123 1.51 3.64 25.17
CA CYS A 123 1.52 5.07 24.88
C CYS A 123 2.10 5.89 26.05
N GLN A 124 1.70 5.62 27.28
CA GLN A 124 2.21 6.33 28.46
C GLN A 124 3.72 6.15 28.63
N VAL A 125 4.21 4.92 28.52
CA VAL A 125 5.64 4.60 28.65
C VAL A 125 6.47 5.27 27.56
N LEU A 126 6.01 5.22 26.30
CA LEU A 126 6.71 5.87 25.19
C LEU A 126 6.77 7.39 25.35
N ARG A 127 5.67 8.02 25.79
CA ARG A 127 5.63 9.46 26.05
C ARG A 127 6.55 9.86 27.20
N MET A 128 6.55 9.09 28.29
CA MET A 128 7.48 9.33 29.40
C MET A 128 8.93 9.23 28.94
N ASN A 129 9.27 8.24 28.10
CA ASN A 129 10.60 8.13 27.52
C ASN A 129 10.96 9.37 26.67
N CYS A 130 10.03 9.87 25.86
CA CYS A 130 10.23 11.08 25.07
C CYS A 130 10.55 12.31 25.94
N ILE A 131 9.82 12.49 27.05
CA ILE A 131 10.08 13.58 28.02
C ILE A 131 11.47 13.43 28.64
N MET A 132 11.89 12.21 28.96
CA MET A 132 13.23 11.97 29.53
C MET A 132 14.35 12.26 28.52
N LEU A 133 14.17 11.86 27.25
CA LEU A 133 15.11 12.18 26.17
C LEU A 133 15.26 13.70 25.97
N GLN A 134 14.15 14.44 25.94
CA GLN A 134 14.18 15.91 25.82
C GLN A 134 14.89 16.59 27.00
N LYS A 135 14.70 16.08 28.23
CA LYS A 135 15.40 16.59 29.41
C LYS A 135 16.90 16.27 29.40
N ALA A 136 17.29 15.13 28.86
CA ALA A 136 18.69 14.76 28.70
C ALA A 136 19.38 15.69 27.69
N SER A 137 18.78 15.90 26.51
CA SER A 137 19.33 16.78 25.48
C SER A 137 19.38 18.26 25.90
N ALA A 138 18.47 18.71 26.77
CA ALA A 138 18.49 20.08 27.28
C ALA A 138 19.67 20.34 28.26
N LYS A 139 20.12 19.32 29.00
CA LYS A 139 21.26 19.44 29.93
C LYS A 139 22.61 19.49 29.22
N GLU A 140 22.69 18.91 28.03
CA GLU A 140 23.92 18.86 27.23
C GLU A 140 24.21 20.19 26.50
N ASN A 141 23.18 21.05 26.34
CA ASN A 141 23.29 22.36 25.69
C ASN A 141 23.48 23.55 26.66
N VAL A 142 23.66 23.29 27.96
CA VAL A 142 23.97 24.32 28.96
C VAL A 142 25.46 24.28 29.26
N VAL A 143 26.21 25.23 28.70
CA VAL A 143 27.56 25.58 29.17
C VAL A 143 27.46 25.90 30.66
N PRO A 144 28.34 25.34 31.53
CA PRO A 144 28.22 25.57 32.96
C PRO A 144 28.69 27.00 33.26
N ASP A 145 27.75 27.94 33.33
CA ASP A 145 28.03 29.21 33.98
C ASP A 145 27.85 29.05 35.49
N ASN A 146 28.83 29.57 36.21
CA ASN A 146 29.01 29.40 37.64
C ASN A 146 27.90 30.07 38.45
N SER A 147 27.70 29.54 39.67
CA SER A 147 26.89 30.08 40.78
C SER A 147 25.37 29.78 40.66
N ILE A 148 24.65 29.28 41.67
CA ILE A 148 24.74 29.48 43.12
C ILE A 148 24.30 28.20 43.85
N SER A 149 25.05 27.87 44.89
CA SER A 149 24.80 26.86 45.90
C SER A 149 23.48 27.06 46.64
N LEU A 150 22.72 25.98 46.84
CA LEU A 150 21.92 25.75 48.06
C LEU A 150 21.78 24.24 48.28
N LYS A 151 22.54 23.74 49.27
CA LYS A 151 22.40 22.40 49.85
C LYS A 151 21.23 22.41 50.83
N GLN A 152 20.40 21.36 50.79
CA GLN A 152 19.81 20.66 51.96
C GLN A 152 19.13 19.37 51.43
N SER A 153 19.82 18.23 51.52
CA SER A 153 19.50 17.04 52.36
C SER A 153 18.03 16.62 52.35
N GLY A 154 17.62 15.39 52.08
CA GLY A 154 18.34 14.15 51.86
C GLY A 154 17.28 13.06 51.70
N ALA A 155 17.35 12.33 50.59
CA ALA A 155 16.78 11.01 50.36
C ALA A 155 17.25 10.61 48.96
N GLU A 156 18.45 10.04 48.90
CA GLU A 156 18.96 9.34 47.73
C GLU A 156 18.01 8.20 47.40
N VAL A 157 17.09 8.47 46.48
CA VAL A 157 16.47 7.44 45.65
C VAL A 157 16.97 7.71 44.24
N ASP A 158 18.21 7.30 44.01
CA ASP A 158 18.80 7.16 42.69
C ASP A 158 18.13 5.98 41.97
N VAL A 159 16.83 6.13 41.69
CA VAL A 159 16.15 5.30 40.69
C VAL A 159 16.59 5.88 39.36
N SER A 160 17.75 5.40 38.90
CA SER A 160 18.19 5.29 37.52
C SER A 160 17.13 5.78 36.53
N ARG A 161 17.08 7.11 36.30
CA ARG A 161 16.28 7.75 35.24
C ARG A 161 16.96 7.54 33.89
N THR A 162 17.25 6.28 33.58
CA THR A 162 17.83 5.88 32.31
C THR A 162 16.75 5.91 31.24
N THR A 163 17.07 6.56 30.13
CA THR A 163 16.26 6.53 28.93
C THR A 163 16.08 5.09 28.46
N MET A 164 14.91 4.79 27.90
CA MET A 164 14.63 3.47 27.34
C MET A 164 15.55 3.21 26.15
N ALA A 165 16.11 2.01 26.08
CA ALA A 165 16.87 1.56 24.92
C ALA A 165 16.05 1.70 23.64
N GLN A 166 16.69 2.17 22.55
CA GLN A 166 16.04 2.39 21.26
C GLN A 166 15.32 1.14 20.73
N PHE A 167 15.92 -0.05 20.95
CA PHE A 167 15.30 -1.33 20.61
C PHE A 167 13.93 -1.51 21.29
N SER A 168 13.84 -1.28 22.59
CA SER A 168 12.59 -1.44 23.35
C SER A 168 11.53 -0.45 22.87
N ALA A 169 11.91 0.81 22.60
CA ALA A 169 10.99 1.79 22.04
C ALA A 169 10.45 1.34 20.67
N HIS A 170 11.30 0.74 19.83
CA HIS A 170 10.89 0.22 18.51
C HIS A 170 9.85 -0.87 18.66
N VAL A 171 10.13 -1.89 19.49
CA VAL A 171 9.22 -3.02 19.67
C VAL A 171 7.87 -2.55 20.22
N LEU A 172 7.84 -1.59 21.14
CA LEU A 172 6.59 -1.05 21.67
C LEU A 172 5.80 -0.25 20.62
N ILE A 173 6.46 0.55 19.78
CA ILE A 173 5.81 1.25 18.66
C ILE A 173 5.29 0.24 17.64
N GLU A 174 6.04 -0.81 17.33
CA GLU A 174 5.63 -1.87 16.40
C GLU A 174 4.44 -2.68 16.97
N THR A 175 4.47 -2.98 18.27
CA THR A 175 3.34 -3.60 19.01
C THR A 175 2.08 -2.75 18.88
N LEU A 176 2.21 -1.43 19.09
CA LEU A 176 1.11 -0.48 18.97
C LEU A 176 0.56 -0.48 17.54
N ALA A 177 1.42 -0.39 16.53
CA ALA A 177 1.01 -0.35 15.12
C ALA A 177 0.26 -1.61 14.67
N ILE A 178 0.81 -2.78 14.99
CA ILE A 178 0.27 -4.07 14.54
C ILE A 178 -1.04 -4.39 15.26
N THR A 179 -1.05 -4.26 16.58
CA THR A 179 -2.26 -4.56 17.37
C THR A 179 -3.38 -3.58 17.03
N TYR A 180 -3.09 -2.27 16.96
CA TYR A 180 -4.10 -1.26 16.69
C TYR A 180 -4.73 -1.40 15.30
N ARG A 181 -3.97 -1.88 14.30
CA ARG A 181 -4.47 -2.11 12.94
C ARG A 181 -5.66 -3.06 12.89
N THR A 182 -5.58 -4.21 13.55
CA THR A 182 -6.69 -5.17 13.61
C THR A 182 -7.71 -4.84 14.69
N PHE A 183 -7.27 -4.16 15.74
CA PHE A 183 -8.15 -3.76 16.84
C PHE A 183 -9.12 -2.63 16.44
N SER A 184 -8.65 -1.60 15.73
CA SER A 184 -9.43 -0.40 15.38
C SER A 184 -10.67 -0.63 14.51
N VAL A 185 -10.76 -1.78 13.84
CA VAL A 185 -11.91 -2.14 12.99
C VAL A 185 -13.01 -2.90 13.73
N ARG A 186 -12.80 -3.22 15.01
CA ARG A 186 -13.76 -3.96 15.85
C ARG A 186 -14.97 -3.08 16.18
N LYS A 187 -16.17 -3.54 15.81
CA LYS A 187 -17.43 -2.79 16.02
C LYS A 187 -17.76 -2.66 17.51
N GLU A 188 -17.35 -3.64 18.31
CA GLU A 188 -17.55 -3.75 19.75
C GLU A 188 -16.93 -2.57 20.52
N LEU A 189 -15.90 -1.92 19.95
CA LEU A 189 -15.25 -0.74 20.57
C LEU A 189 -16.15 0.48 20.64
N THR A 190 -17.21 0.51 19.83
CA THR A 190 -18.16 1.62 19.80
C THR A 190 -19.40 1.39 20.69
N CYS A 191 -19.50 0.24 21.34
CA CYS A 191 -20.54 -0.10 22.32
C CYS A 191 -20.32 0.64 23.66
N ASN A 192 -21.42 0.92 24.38
CA ASN A 192 -21.43 1.81 25.55
C ASN A 192 -20.38 1.48 26.63
N GLU A 193 -20.07 0.20 26.87
CA GLU A 193 -19.11 -0.23 27.91
C GLU A 193 -17.64 0.12 27.56
N LEU A 194 -17.25 0.00 26.29
CA LEU A 194 -15.87 0.22 25.83
C LEU A 194 -15.64 1.57 25.16
N LYS A 195 -16.72 2.26 24.76
CA LYS A 195 -16.68 3.51 24.00
C LYS A 195 -15.82 4.59 24.65
N GLU A 196 -15.92 4.75 25.97
CA GLU A 196 -15.16 5.78 26.68
C GLU A 196 -13.67 5.42 26.78
N HIS A 197 -13.36 4.16 27.11
CA HIS A 197 -11.99 3.65 27.12
C HIS A 197 -11.34 3.77 25.73
N TRP A 198 -12.10 3.46 24.68
CA TRP A 198 -11.67 3.59 23.30
C TRP A 198 -11.38 5.03 22.90
N LYS A 199 -12.29 5.98 23.20
CA LYS A 199 -12.06 7.41 22.96
C LYS A 199 -10.79 7.91 23.65
N ASN A 200 -10.60 7.54 24.92
CA ASN A 200 -9.42 7.91 25.69
C ASN A 200 -8.13 7.35 25.10
N LEU A 201 -8.15 6.09 24.64
CA LEU A 201 -7.03 5.50 23.91
C LEU A 201 -6.73 6.26 22.62
N VAL A 202 -7.74 6.58 21.80
CA VAL A 202 -7.55 7.33 20.55
C VAL A 202 -6.92 8.71 20.82
N VAL A 203 -7.39 9.44 21.84
CA VAL A 203 -6.80 10.72 22.27
C VAL A 203 -5.35 10.55 22.69
N LEU A 204 -5.06 9.51 23.48
CA LEU A 204 -3.71 9.23 23.94
C LEU A 204 -2.77 8.83 22.80
N MET A 205 -3.24 8.03 21.83
CA MET A 205 -2.48 7.64 20.65
C MET A 205 -2.16 8.84 19.77
N LYS A 206 -3.12 9.75 19.55
CA LYS A 206 -2.87 11.03 18.86
C LYS A 206 -1.73 11.81 19.51
N LYS A 207 -1.79 12.01 20.84
CA LYS A 207 -0.73 12.71 21.59
C LYS A 207 0.62 12.00 21.45
N THR A 208 0.63 10.68 21.63
CA THR A 208 1.82 9.84 21.54
C THR A 208 2.50 9.96 20.18
N VAL A 209 1.76 9.82 19.09
CA VAL A 209 2.31 9.90 17.73
C VAL A 209 2.89 11.30 17.45
N ASN A 210 2.19 12.36 17.84
CA ASN A 210 2.66 13.74 17.64
C ASN A 210 3.94 14.05 18.41
N GLU A 211 4.10 13.52 19.62
CA GLU A 211 5.29 13.72 20.46
C GLU A 211 6.47 12.86 19.97
N LEU A 212 6.24 11.61 19.57
CA LEU A 212 7.29 10.68 19.16
C LEU A 212 7.85 10.92 17.77
N TYR A 213 6.99 11.28 16.79
CA TYR A 213 7.44 11.41 15.41
C TYR A 213 8.63 12.38 15.22
N PRO A 214 8.65 13.60 15.79
CA PRO A 214 9.82 14.49 15.68
C PRO A 214 11.11 13.96 16.32
N THR A 215 11.03 13.09 17.32
CA THR A 215 12.20 12.56 18.04
C THR A 215 12.68 11.22 17.49
N THR A 216 12.01 10.69 16.47
CA THR A 216 12.28 9.37 15.90
C THR A 216 13.15 9.47 14.65
N GLU A 217 14.36 8.94 14.72
CA GLU A 217 15.28 8.86 13.57
C GLU A 217 15.20 7.53 12.83
N SER A 218 14.77 6.45 13.50
CA SER A 218 14.72 5.12 12.91
C SER A 218 13.59 5.00 11.89
N LEU A 219 13.94 4.56 10.68
CA LEU A 219 13.02 4.32 9.58
C LEU A 219 11.84 3.41 9.94
N GLY A 220 12.13 2.27 10.58
CA GLY A 220 11.11 1.29 10.98
C GLY A 220 10.12 1.84 12.01
N MET A 221 10.61 2.68 12.92
CA MET A 221 9.75 3.38 13.88
C MET A 221 8.88 4.44 13.20
N GLN A 222 9.44 5.23 12.28
CA GLN A 222 8.69 6.23 11.52
C GLN A 222 7.55 5.58 10.73
N VAL A 223 7.82 4.48 10.00
CA VAL A 223 6.80 3.72 9.26
C VAL A 223 5.71 3.18 10.20
N SER A 224 6.09 2.66 11.36
CA SER A 224 5.14 2.15 12.36
C SER A 224 4.27 3.27 12.95
N LEU A 225 4.85 4.43 13.28
CA LEU A 225 4.12 5.62 13.74
C LEU A 225 3.18 6.17 12.67
N LEU A 226 3.61 6.23 11.40
CA LEU A 226 2.76 6.65 10.29
C LEU A 226 1.61 5.67 10.05
N THR A 227 1.85 4.37 10.23
CA THR A 227 0.80 3.35 10.15
C THR A 227 -0.27 3.60 11.23
N VAL A 228 0.15 3.81 12.48
CA VAL A 228 -0.78 4.18 13.58
C VAL A 228 -1.52 5.47 13.23
N ALA A 229 -0.80 6.51 12.81
CA ALA A 229 -1.36 7.81 12.47
C ALA A 229 -2.44 7.70 11.39
N SER A 230 -2.21 6.85 10.39
CA SER A 230 -3.13 6.66 9.26
C SER A 230 -4.47 6.05 9.67
N LEU A 231 -4.53 5.38 10.82
CA LEU A 231 -5.73 4.73 11.36
C LEU A 231 -6.46 5.61 12.38
N LEU A 232 -5.94 6.79 12.72
CA LEU A 232 -6.58 7.73 13.64
C LEU A 232 -7.64 8.58 12.90
N PRO A 233 -8.70 9.02 13.60
CA PRO A 233 -9.71 9.89 12.99
C PRO A 233 -9.12 11.20 12.46
N PRO A 234 -9.61 11.72 11.31
CA PRO A 234 -9.14 12.97 10.73
C PRO A 234 -9.52 14.18 11.60
N GLY A 235 -8.62 15.16 11.73
CA GLY A 235 -8.95 16.48 12.32
C GLY A 235 -7.89 17.12 13.23
N GLU A 236 -6.96 16.37 13.80
CA GLU A 236 -6.05 16.89 14.85
C GLU A 236 -4.55 16.58 14.60
N LEU A 237 -4.22 15.92 13.49
CA LEU A 237 -2.84 15.61 13.09
C LEU A 237 -2.30 16.60 12.05
N THR A 238 -2.69 17.88 12.11
CA THR A 238 -2.35 18.89 11.10
C THR A 238 -0.84 19.03 10.92
N ASN A 239 -0.08 19.12 12.02
CA ASN A 239 1.38 19.22 11.99
C ASN A 239 2.05 17.99 11.35
N MET A 240 1.60 16.80 11.71
CA MET A 240 2.05 15.54 11.11
C MET A 240 1.73 15.48 9.61
N SER A 241 0.51 15.89 9.22
CA SER A 241 0.11 15.90 7.82
C SER A 241 0.96 16.88 7.00
N MET A 242 1.29 18.06 7.53
CA MET A 242 2.17 19.03 6.86
C MET A 242 3.57 18.45 6.70
N ARG A 243 4.14 17.84 7.74
CA ARG A 243 5.44 17.18 7.67
C ARG A 243 5.47 16.03 6.66
N CYS A 244 4.43 15.21 6.62
CA CYS A 244 4.32 14.12 5.65
C CYS A 244 4.16 14.63 4.22
N PHE A 245 3.43 15.72 4.03
CA PHE A 245 3.33 16.40 2.75
C PHE A 245 4.70 16.95 2.30
N SER A 246 5.43 17.64 3.18
CA SER A 246 6.78 18.14 2.90
C SER A 246 7.77 17.00 2.61
N LEU A 247 7.68 15.90 3.35
CA LEU A 247 8.51 14.71 3.14
C LEU A 247 8.20 14.04 1.79
N LEU A 248 6.92 13.87 1.46
CA LEU A 248 6.49 13.34 0.17
C LEU A 248 6.95 14.25 -0.98
N ARG A 249 6.74 15.57 -0.86
CA ARG A 249 7.23 16.54 -1.84
C ARG A 249 8.75 16.43 -2.02
N ARG A 250 9.51 16.31 -0.93
CA ARG A 250 10.96 16.11 -0.99
C ARG A 250 11.35 14.85 -1.78
N PHE A 251 10.62 13.75 -1.65
CA PHE A 251 10.88 12.54 -2.46
C PHE A 251 10.56 12.77 -3.94
N LEU A 252 9.55 13.58 -4.24
CA LEU A 252 9.13 13.89 -5.60
C LEU A 252 9.96 15.00 -6.26
N THR A 253 10.72 15.81 -5.52
CA THR A 253 11.57 16.90 -6.05
C THR A 253 13.07 16.58 -6.03
N VAL A 254 13.46 15.31 -5.86
CA VAL A 254 14.85 14.88 -5.95
C VAL A 254 15.29 14.80 -7.41
N SER A 255 16.50 15.29 -7.70
CA SER A 255 17.15 15.17 -9.02
C SER A 255 17.15 13.72 -9.51
N GLU A 256 16.90 13.52 -10.81
CA GLU A 256 16.71 12.21 -11.43
C GLU A 256 17.89 11.24 -11.20
N ASP A 257 19.12 11.76 -11.07
CA ASP A 257 20.34 10.95 -10.93
C ASP A 257 20.59 10.41 -9.52
N SER A 258 19.90 10.94 -8.50
CA SER A 258 20.04 10.52 -7.08
C SER A 258 18.76 9.92 -6.50
N ALA A 259 17.70 9.84 -7.28
CA ALA A 259 16.40 9.38 -6.80
C ALA A 259 16.31 7.84 -6.75
N PRO A 260 15.60 7.28 -5.74
CA PRO A 260 15.37 5.85 -5.66
C PRO A 260 14.52 5.34 -6.84
N VAL A 261 14.82 4.12 -7.31
CA VAL A 261 14.07 3.47 -8.40
C VAL A 261 12.61 3.18 -7.99
N SER A 262 12.39 2.89 -6.70
CA SER A 262 11.08 2.56 -6.15
C SER A 262 10.67 3.54 -5.07
N LEU A 263 9.37 3.83 -4.97
CA LEU A 263 8.78 4.65 -3.93
C LEU A 263 9.08 4.05 -2.53
N PRO A 264 9.84 4.77 -1.67
CA PRO A 264 10.21 4.27 -0.35
C PRO A 264 9.00 3.96 0.54
N MET A 265 9.18 3.10 1.54
CA MET A 265 8.09 2.70 2.45
C MET A 265 7.54 3.88 3.25
N GLU A 266 8.37 4.87 3.55
CA GLU A 266 8.02 6.09 4.26
C GLU A 266 7.11 6.95 3.38
N ALA A 267 7.46 7.10 2.10
CA ALA A 267 6.64 7.82 1.14
C ALA A 267 5.27 7.13 0.97
N LYS A 268 5.23 5.80 0.87
CA LYS A 268 3.98 5.02 0.84
C LYS A 268 3.14 5.26 2.11
N ALA A 269 3.77 5.25 3.28
CA ALA A 269 3.10 5.53 4.54
C ALA A 269 2.57 6.98 4.64
N CYS A 270 3.32 7.96 4.12
CA CYS A 270 2.88 9.35 4.01
C CYS A 270 1.66 9.49 3.08
N VAL A 271 1.67 8.84 1.92
CA VAL A 271 0.52 8.84 0.99
C VAL A 271 -0.73 8.30 1.68
N LEU A 272 -0.61 7.15 2.35
CA LEU A 272 -1.72 6.55 3.09
C LEU A 272 -2.26 7.48 4.18
N LEU A 273 -1.37 8.07 4.99
CA LEU A 273 -1.75 9.04 6.02
C LEU A 273 -2.48 10.24 5.41
N LEU A 274 -1.91 10.89 4.39
CA LEU A 274 -2.49 12.08 3.76
C LEU A 274 -3.89 11.78 3.19
N CYS A 275 -4.04 10.63 2.53
CA CYS A 275 -5.34 10.19 2.03
C CYS A 275 -6.33 9.96 3.17
N ASN A 276 -5.91 9.31 4.26
CA ASN A 276 -6.76 9.09 5.44
C ASN A 276 -7.17 10.41 6.12
N MET A 277 -6.28 11.41 6.10
CA MET A 277 -6.50 12.77 6.59
C MET A 277 -7.29 13.69 5.64
N ARG A 278 -7.93 13.16 4.58
CA ARG A 278 -8.72 13.91 3.57
C ARG A 278 -7.89 14.89 2.72
N ARG A 279 -6.59 14.67 2.61
CA ARG A 279 -5.66 15.50 1.82
C ARG A 279 -5.23 14.81 0.52
N ALA A 280 -6.07 13.94 -0.03
CA ALA A 280 -5.73 13.22 -1.26
C ALA A 280 -5.68 14.15 -2.48
N ALA A 281 -6.44 15.25 -2.46
CA ALA A 281 -6.34 16.32 -3.47
C ALA A 281 -4.92 16.91 -3.53
N ASP A 282 -4.30 17.17 -2.37
CA ASP A 282 -2.93 17.71 -2.30
C ASP A 282 -1.91 16.70 -2.86
N VAL A 283 -2.12 15.40 -2.60
CA VAL A 283 -1.27 14.34 -3.15
C VAL A 283 -1.39 14.28 -4.67
N LEU A 284 -2.62 14.35 -5.21
CA LEU A 284 -2.85 14.37 -6.65
C LEU A 284 -2.27 15.64 -7.31
N ALA A 285 -2.34 16.80 -6.64
CA ALA A 285 -1.70 18.02 -7.12
C ALA A 285 -0.17 17.87 -7.25
N LEU A 286 0.49 17.23 -6.27
CA LEU A 286 1.93 16.93 -6.37
C LEU A 286 2.25 15.97 -7.53
N VAL A 287 1.37 15.00 -7.78
CA VAL A 287 1.49 14.11 -8.94
C VAL A 287 1.38 14.92 -10.24
N ASP A 288 0.36 15.76 -10.36
CA ASP A 288 0.11 16.58 -11.54
C ASP A 288 1.28 17.52 -11.83
N GLU A 289 1.79 18.23 -10.82
CA GLU A 289 2.98 19.10 -10.92
C GLU A 289 4.21 18.33 -11.43
N SER A 290 4.46 17.14 -10.88
CA SER A 290 5.63 16.32 -11.24
C SER A 290 5.53 15.74 -12.65
N VAL A 291 4.32 15.36 -13.05
CA VAL A 291 4.05 14.71 -14.33
C VAL A 291 4.00 15.73 -15.47
N ASP A 292 3.56 16.97 -15.22
CA ASP A 292 3.60 18.06 -16.20
C ASP A 292 5.02 18.41 -16.68
N GLU A 293 6.04 18.21 -15.83
CA GLU A 293 7.44 18.46 -16.19
C GLU A 293 7.96 17.58 -17.34
N LEU A 294 7.33 16.43 -17.61
CA LEU A 294 7.64 15.59 -18.79
C LEU A 294 7.48 16.33 -20.12
N LYS A 295 6.66 17.40 -20.15
CA LYS A 295 6.48 18.25 -21.32
C LYS A 295 7.50 19.39 -21.38
N SER A 296 7.80 20.03 -20.26
CA SER A 296 8.67 21.22 -20.22
C SER A 296 10.11 20.92 -20.64
N LYS A 297 10.60 19.69 -20.40
CA LYS A 297 11.95 19.24 -20.81
C LYS A 297 12.16 19.12 -22.33
N GLN A 298 11.14 19.36 -23.17
CA GLN A 298 11.21 19.18 -24.62
C GLN A 298 11.33 20.48 -25.43
N THR A 299 10.91 21.62 -24.90
CA THR A 299 11.04 22.89 -25.61
C THR A 299 12.42 23.49 -25.36
N PRO A 300 13.33 23.60 -26.36
CA PRO A 300 14.53 24.41 -26.19
C PRO A 300 14.06 25.83 -25.89
N ALA A 301 14.46 26.37 -24.73
CA ALA A 301 14.05 27.68 -24.24
C ALA A 301 14.53 28.81 -25.17
N LYS A 302 13.88 29.01 -26.31
CA LYS A 302 13.94 30.25 -27.07
C LYS A 302 12.85 31.17 -26.54
N ARG A 303 13.18 31.96 -25.52
CA ARG A 303 12.58 33.28 -25.29
C ARG A 303 13.35 34.05 -24.21
N ARG A 304 14.06 35.09 -24.66
CA ARG A 304 14.33 36.29 -23.85
C ARG A 304 12.97 36.88 -23.43
N ARG A 305 12.57 36.63 -22.19
CA ARG A 305 11.67 37.48 -21.41
C ARG A 305 12.13 37.34 -19.97
N VAL A 306 12.32 38.46 -19.28
CA VAL A 306 12.67 38.49 -17.86
C VAL A 306 11.52 37.82 -17.11
N HIS A 307 11.71 36.56 -16.77
CA HIS A 307 10.81 35.78 -15.94
C HIS A 307 11.48 35.70 -14.58
N PHE A 308 10.77 36.11 -13.53
CA PHE A 308 11.15 35.76 -12.17
C PHE A 308 11.14 34.24 -12.09
N SER A 309 12.30 33.63 -12.30
CA SER A 309 12.49 32.20 -12.24
C SER A 309 12.61 31.89 -10.76
N ILE A 310 11.48 31.60 -10.11
CA ILE A 310 11.54 30.69 -8.96
C ILE A 310 12.17 29.43 -9.56
N GLU A 311 13.39 29.08 -9.14
CA GLU A 311 14.04 27.83 -9.55
C GLU A 311 13.06 26.70 -9.26
N GLN A 312 12.36 26.23 -10.29
CA GLN A 312 11.48 25.08 -10.17
C GLN A 312 12.41 23.90 -9.91
N GLN A 313 12.35 23.36 -8.69
CA GLN A 313 13.10 22.16 -8.36
C GLN A 313 12.71 21.06 -9.35
N PRO A 314 13.68 20.32 -9.92
CA PRO A 314 13.38 19.23 -10.83
C PRO A 314 12.54 18.17 -10.11
N CYS A 315 11.40 17.83 -10.68
CA CYS A 315 10.52 16.80 -10.17
C CYS A 315 10.88 15.44 -10.77
N ASN A 316 10.49 14.39 -10.05
CA ASN A 316 10.67 13.01 -10.43
C ASN A 316 9.31 12.41 -10.85
N PRO A 317 9.02 12.39 -12.16
CA PRO A 317 7.77 11.85 -12.67
C PRO A 317 7.62 10.34 -12.43
N ASP A 318 8.71 9.56 -12.38
CA ASP A 318 8.62 8.11 -12.11
C ASP A 318 8.03 7.84 -10.72
N LEU A 319 8.51 8.55 -9.70
CA LEU A 319 8.01 8.40 -8.33
C LEU A 319 6.58 8.93 -8.18
N ALA A 320 6.25 10.02 -8.88
CA ALA A 320 4.89 10.56 -8.89
C ALA A 320 3.88 9.57 -9.51
N LEU A 321 4.26 8.91 -10.61
CA LEU A 321 3.43 7.87 -11.22
C LEU A 321 3.29 6.64 -10.30
N GLN A 322 4.32 6.26 -9.54
CA GLN A 322 4.21 5.22 -8.51
C GLN A 322 3.26 5.61 -7.36
N VAL A 323 3.23 6.89 -6.98
CA VAL A 323 2.22 7.40 -6.02
C VAL A 323 0.82 7.25 -6.61
N LEU A 324 0.60 7.67 -7.86
CA LEU A 324 -0.69 7.51 -8.52
C LEU A 324 -1.10 6.04 -8.64
N GLN A 325 -0.18 5.15 -8.99
CA GLN A 325 -0.43 3.72 -9.05
C GLN A 325 -0.90 3.17 -7.69
N LEU A 326 -0.21 3.53 -6.60
CA LEU A 326 -0.62 3.14 -5.25
C LEU A 326 -2.04 3.59 -4.90
N LEU A 327 -2.41 4.81 -5.32
CA LEU A 327 -3.75 5.36 -5.09
C LEU A 327 -4.85 4.63 -5.86
N LEU A 328 -4.56 4.22 -7.10
CA LEU A 328 -5.53 3.60 -8.00
C LEU A 328 -5.66 2.08 -7.81
N GLU A 329 -4.59 1.38 -7.41
CA GLU A 329 -4.60 -0.08 -7.23
C GLU A 329 -5.12 -0.52 -5.86
N ALA A 330 -5.05 0.34 -4.84
CA ALA A 330 -5.55 0.03 -3.50
C ALA A 330 -7.08 0.27 -3.42
N PRO A 331 -7.92 -0.77 -3.26
CA PRO A 331 -9.38 -0.62 -3.40
C PRO A 331 -10.00 0.40 -2.43
N HIS A 332 -9.50 0.45 -1.20
CA HIS A 332 -9.97 1.37 -0.17
C HIS A 332 -9.61 2.84 -0.46
N LEU A 333 -8.45 3.10 -1.08
CA LEU A 333 -8.05 4.45 -1.49
C LEU A 333 -8.80 4.87 -2.74
N GLN A 334 -8.90 3.99 -3.73
CA GLN A 334 -9.65 4.20 -4.96
C GLN A 334 -11.12 4.58 -4.66
N GLN A 335 -11.79 3.82 -3.80
CA GLN A 335 -13.17 4.12 -3.41
C GLN A 335 -13.30 5.48 -2.72
N LYS A 336 -12.32 5.84 -1.87
CA LYS A 336 -12.30 7.13 -1.18
C LYS A 336 -12.10 8.29 -2.16
N LEU A 337 -11.19 8.14 -3.12
CA LEU A 337 -10.91 9.13 -4.15
C LEU A 337 -12.12 9.37 -5.06
N LEU A 338 -12.78 8.30 -5.51
CA LEU A 338 -13.99 8.39 -6.33
C LEU A 338 -15.15 9.07 -5.60
N ARG A 339 -15.23 8.94 -4.27
CA ARG A 339 -16.29 9.56 -3.48
C ARG A 339 -16.00 11.03 -3.17
N ASP A 340 -14.77 11.33 -2.76
CA ASP A 340 -14.45 12.61 -2.10
C ASP A 340 -13.59 13.55 -2.98
N HIS A 341 -12.99 13.06 -4.08
CA HIS A 341 -11.94 13.77 -4.83
C HIS A 341 -12.05 13.63 -6.37
N LEU A 342 -13.28 13.62 -6.92
CA LEU A 342 -13.48 13.51 -8.38
C LEU A 342 -12.83 14.65 -9.19
N VAL A 343 -12.88 15.90 -8.71
CA VAL A 343 -12.27 17.05 -9.43
C VAL A 343 -10.76 16.85 -9.62
N PRO A 344 -9.96 16.62 -8.56
CA PRO A 344 -8.54 16.26 -8.72
C PRO A 344 -8.31 15.07 -9.66
N LEU A 345 -9.12 14.01 -9.59
CA LEU A 345 -8.96 12.86 -10.48
C LEU A 345 -9.15 13.22 -11.97
N PHE A 346 -10.14 14.04 -12.31
CA PHE A 346 -10.34 14.49 -13.69
C PHE A 346 -9.23 15.45 -14.15
N ASN A 347 -8.67 16.26 -13.25
CA ASN A 347 -7.49 17.08 -13.55
C ASN A 347 -6.28 16.19 -13.87
N THR A 348 -5.99 15.20 -13.02
CA THR A 348 -4.93 14.22 -13.27
C THR A 348 -5.14 13.44 -14.56
N TRP A 349 -6.38 13.01 -14.84
CA TRP A 349 -6.74 12.36 -16.11
C TRP A 349 -6.42 13.25 -17.31
N SER A 350 -6.77 14.55 -17.24
CA SER A 350 -6.50 15.52 -18.30
C SER A 350 -5.01 15.79 -18.48
N THR A 351 -4.26 15.88 -17.38
CA THR A 351 -2.78 16.03 -17.39
C THR A 351 -2.13 14.84 -18.09
N LEU A 352 -2.55 13.62 -17.75
CA LEU A 352 -2.06 12.40 -18.38
C LEU A 352 -2.45 12.32 -19.86
N LEU A 353 -3.71 12.62 -20.21
CA LEU A 353 -4.17 12.66 -21.61
C LEU A 353 -3.28 13.58 -22.45
N ARG A 354 -2.97 14.77 -21.94
CA ARG A 354 -2.10 15.73 -22.63
C ARG A 354 -0.72 15.11 -22.90
N ILE A 355 -0.19 14.27 -22.01
CA ILE A 355 1.09 13.57 -22.21
C ILE A 355 0.95 12.51 -23.29
N VAL A 356 -0.17 11.78 -23.31
CA VAL A 356 -0.50 10.83 -24.38
C VAL A 356 -0.51 11.53 -25.75
N ASP A 357 -1.10 12.72 -25.85
CA ASP A 357 -1.10 13.49 -27.11
C ASP A 357 0.32 13.86 -27.57
N SER A 358 1.29 13.92 -26.65
CA SER A 358 2.71 14.20 -26.93
C SER A 358 3.55 12.92 -27.05
N MET A 359 2.94 11.74 -26.90
CA MET A 359 3.63 10.45 -26.73
C MET A 359 4.36 10.02 -28.00
N GLU A 360 3.79 10.26 -29.18
CA GLU A 360 4.44 9.91 -30.45
C GLU A 360 5.81 10.58 -30.59
N GLY A 361 5.88 11.90 -30.37
CA GLY A 361 7.14 12.64 -30.39
C GLY A 361 8.10 12.21 -29.27
N LEU A 362 7.57 11.86 -28.10
CA LEU A 362 8.33 11.42 -26.93
C LEU A 362 8.96 10.03 -27.09
N LEU A 363 8.23 9.10 -27.70
CA LEU A 363 8.71 7.75 -27.98
C LEU A 363 9.69 7.75 -29.15
N CYS A 364 9.40 8.53 -30.20
CA CYS A 364 10.17 8.55 -31.45
C CYS A 364 11.35 9.54 -31.49
N ALA A 365 11.53 10.42 -30.49
CA ALA A 365 12.65 11.36 -30.47
C ALA A 365 14.02 10.65 -30.39
N SER A 366 14.89 10.90 -31.37
CA SER A 366 16.20 10.23 -31.52
C SER A 366 17.21 10.49 -30.38
N LYS A 367 16.95 11.49 -29.54
CA LYS A 367 17.78 11.90 -28.38
C LYS A 367 17.16 11.59 -27.01
N GLY A 368 16.01 10.91 -26.96
CA GLY A 368 15.37 10.55 -25.69
C GLY A 368 16.23 9.60 -24.87
N LYS A 369 16.42 9.87 -23.58
CA LYS A 369 16.96 8.88 -22.62
C LYS A 369 15.94 7.75 -22.51
N THR A 370 16.36 6.47 -22.56
CA THR A 370 15.49 5.28 -22.43
C THR A 370 14.56 5.35 -21.21
N ARG A 371 15.02 5.98 -20.13
CA ARG A 371 14.22 6.22 -18.92
C ARG A 371 12.97 7.06 -19.18
N VAL A 372 13.07 8.14 -19.95
CA VAL A 372 11.93 9.03 -20.28
C VAL A 372 10.85 8.26 -21.05
N GLN A 373 11.25 7.35 -21.95
CA GLN A 373 10.32 6.49 -22.69
C GLN A 373 9.57 5.54 -21.74
N GLY A 374 10.26 4.95 -20.77
CA GLY A 374 9.65 4.13 -19.72
C GLY A 374 8.66 4.90 -18.83
N THR A 375 9.02 6.11 -18.42
CA THR A 375 8.13 6.99 -17.64
C THR A 375 6.86 7.34 -18.41
N VAL A 376 6.97 7.66 -19.70
CA VAL A 376 5.84 8.00 -20.58
C VAL A 376 4.91 6.80 -20.75
N LEU A 377 5.44 5.58 -20.90
CA LEU A 377 4.63 4.37 -20.91
C LEU A 377 3.91 4.13 -19.59
N SER A 378 4.56 4.41 -18.45
CA SER A 378 3.91 4.33 -17.14
C SER A 378 2.77 5.34 -17.03
N ALA A 379 2.95 6.56 -17.55
CA ALA A 379 1.89 7.56 -17.62
C ALA A 379 0.72 7.10 -18.50
N TYR A 380 1.02 6.50 -19.66
CA TYR A 380 0.00 5.92 -20.55
C TYR A 380 -0.79 4.78 -19.88
N ASN A 381 -0.10 3.86 -19.19
CA ASN A 381 -0.76 2.79 -18.44
C ASN A 381 -1.72 3.36 -17.38
N LEU A 382 -1.28 4.37 -16.62
CA LEU A 382 -2.09 5.00 -15.58
C LEU A 382 -3.23 5.85 -16.16
N PHE A 383 -3.05 6.45 -17.33
CA PHE A 383 -4.12 7.11 -18.08
C PHE A 383 -5.23 6.12 -18.43
N LEU A 384 -4.88 4.96 -18.98
CA LEU A 384 -5.86 3.92 -19.34
C LEU A 384 -6.56 3.35 -18.10
N LEU A 385 -5.80 3.09 -17.02
CA LEU A 385 -6.36 2.64 -15.75
C LEU A 385 -7.33 3.66 -15.16
N LEU A 386 -6.95 4.94 -15.12
CA LEU A 386 -7.80 6.01 -14.60
C LEU A 386 -9.05 6.21 -15.48
N THR A 387 -8.91 6.10 -16.80
CA THR A 387 -10.05 6.09 -17.75
C THR A 387 -11.04 4.98 -17.40
N TYR A 388 -10.55 3.76 -17.17
CA TYR A 388 -11.38 2.63 -16.75
C TYR A 388 -12.07 2.89 -15.41
N ILE A 389 -11.34 3.40 -14.42
CA ILE A 389 -11.84 3.67 -13.06
C ILE A 389 -12.90 4.78 -13.04
N LEU A 390 -12.75 5.81 -13.87
CA LEU A 390 -13.69 6.94 -13.94
C LEU A 390 -14.97 6.61 -14.72
N HIS A 391 -15.10 5.42 -15.31
CA HIS A 391 -16.29 5.04 -16.05
C HIS A 391 -17.58 5.26 -15.24
N GLY A 392 -18.55 5.95 -15.83
CA GLY A 392 -19.86 6.19 -15.23
C GLY A 392 -19.88 7.27 -14.15
N GLN A 393 -18.74 7.84 -13.75
CA GLN A 393 -18.70 8.99 -12.85
C GLN A 393 -19.25 10.23 -13.56
N GLN A 394 -19.96 11.08 -12.81
CA GLN A 394 -20.38 12.38 -13.34
C GLN A 394 -19.19 13.33 -13.37
N HIS A 395 -18.93 13.90 -14.53
CA HIS A 395 -17.90 14.91 -14.67
C HIS A 395 -18.30 16.14 -13.84
N PRO A 396 -17.40 16.67 -12.99
CA PRO A 396 -17.76 17.68 -12.00
C PRO A 396 -18.25 18.99 -12.61
N VAL A 397 -17.76 19.36 -13.79
CA VAL A 397 -18.13 20.57 -14.54
C VAL A 397 -19.33 20.33 -15.46
N THR A 398 -19.19 19.48 -16.48
CA THR A 398 -20.25 19.23 -17.50
C THR A 398 -21.47 18.48 -16.97
N LYS A 399 -21.38 17.82 -15.81
CA LYS A 399 -22.43 16.94 -15.23
C LYS A 399 -22.80 15.72 -16.07
N GLU A 400 -22.15 15.54 -17.21
CA GLU A 400 -22.31 14.37 -18.06
C GLU A 400 -21.63 13.14 -17.46
N LYS A 401 -22.14 11.96 -17.79
CA LYS A 401 -21.49 10.70 -17.38
C LYS A 401 -20.26 10.46 -18.25
N PHE A 402 -19.12 10.22 -17.61
CA PHE A 402 -17.89 9.91 -18.30
C PHE A 402 -17.95 8.50 -18.92
N MET A 403 -17.81 8.43 -20.24
CA MET A 403 -17.90 7.20 -21.02
C MET A 403 -16.51 6.70 -21.41
N ALA A 404 -15.92 5.86 -20.56
CA ALA A 404 -14.59 5.29 -20.80
C ALA A 404 -14.45 4.56 -22.15
N THR A 405 -15.52 3.96 -22.69
CA THR A 405 -15.50 3.31 -24.01
C THR A 405 -15.13 4.28 -25.13
N GLN A 406 -15.64 5.52 -25.09
CA GLN A 406 -15.35 6.53 -26.12
C GLN A 406 -13.88 6.96 -26.05
N ALA A 407 -13.36 7.17 -24.85
CA ALA A 407 -11.94 7.50 -24.67
C ALA A 407 -11.04 6.37 -25.20
N LEU A 408 -11.36 5.10 -24.90
CA LEU A 408 -10.61 3.95 -25.40
C LEU A 408 -10.71 3.79 -26.93
N GLU A 409 -11.87 4.04 -27.53
CA GLU A 409 -12.04 4.04 -28.99
C GLU A 409 -11.16 5.12 -29.64
N CYS A 410 -11.09 6.32 -29.07
CA CYS A 410 -10.18 7.36 -29.55
C CYS A 410 -8.71 6.93 -29.44
N GLN A 411 -8.35 6.18 -28.39
CA GLN A 411 -6.99 5.65 -28.25
C GLN A 411 -6.67 4.56 -29.27
N MET A 412 -7.61 3.65 -29.56
CA MET A 412 -7.44 2.65 -30.62
C MET A 412 -7.20 3.33 -31.97
N LYS A 413 -8.03 4.34 -32.29
CA LYS A 413 -7.87 5.12 -33.52
C LYS A 413 -6.54 5.87 -33.57
N TRP A 414 -6.13 6.50 -32.47
CA TRP A 414 -4.81 7.15 -32.40
C TRP A 414 -3.66 6.16 -32.61
N ILE A 415 -3.75 4.95 -32.07
CA ILE A 415 -2.75 3.89 -32.32
C ILE A 415 -2.70 3.55 -33.82
N GLU A 416 -3.86 3.39 -34.47
CA GLU A 416 -3.95 3.14 -35.92
C GLU A 416 -3.34 4.28 -36.74
N ASP A 417 -3.67 5.53 -36.40
CA ASP A 417 -3.31 6.71 -37.18
C ASP A 417 -1.86 7.17 -36.94
N SER A 418 -1.33 7.01 -35.73
CA SER A 418 -0.01 7.54 -35.32
C SER A 418 1.05 6.45 -35.08
N LEU A 419 0.74 5.41 -34.30
CA LEU A 419 1.76 4.44 -33.89
C LEU A 419 2.02 3.37 -34.96
N PHE A 420 1.00 2.87 -35.64
CA PHE A 420 1.19 1.87 -36.70
C PHE A 420 2.06 2.42 -37.85
N PRO A 421 1.85 3.62 -38.40
CA PRO A 421 2.74 4.16 -39.44
C PRO A 421 4.20 4.26 -38.99
N ALA A 422 4.45 4.64 -37.73
CA ALA A 422 5.78 4.67 -37.14
C ALA A 422 6.44 3.27 -37.05
N LEU A 423 5.65 2.21 -36.89
CA LEU A 423 6.12 0.81 -36.91
C LEU A 423 6.40 0.28 -38.32
N HIS A 424 5.67 0.73 -39.35
CA HIS A 424 5.84 0.28 -40.75
C HIS A 424 6.93 1.01 -41.52
N THR A 425 7.32 2.20 -41.08
CA THR A 425 8.38 2.99 -41.72
C THR A 425 9.74 2.30 -41.49
N ARG A 426 10.01 1.31 -42.36
CA ARG A 426 11.11 0.34 -42.40
C ARG A 426 12.41 0.75 -41.70
N GLN A 427 12.76 -0.01 -40.66
CA GLN A 427 14.02 -0.74 -40.45
C GLN A 427 15.41 -0.07 -40.62
N GLN A 428 15.54 1.20 -41.04
CA GLN A 428 16.84 1.87 -41.20
C GLN A 428 17.05 3.09 -40.27
N SER A 429 15.99 3.67 -39.67
CA SER A 429 16.13 4.88 -38.84
C SER A 429 15.53 4.82 -37.43
N LEU A 430 14.56 3.93 -37.14
CA LEU A 430 14.01 3.76 -35.79
C LEU A 430 14.89 2.81 -34.95
N ARG A 431 15.27 3.24 -33.73
CA ARG A 431 15.98 2.38 -32.77
C ARG A 431 15.06 1.25 -32.29
N ARG A 432 15.60 0.02 -32.14
CA ARG A 432 14.88 -1.16 -31.60
C ARG A 432 14.11 -0.86 -30.31
N SER A 433 14.67 -0.01 -29.44
CA SER A 433 13.99 0.42 -28.21
C SER A 433 12.69 1.17 -28.48
N CYS A 434 12.64 2.11 -29.42
CA CYS A 434 11.43 2.84 -29.76
C CYS A 434 10.30 1.91 -30.23
N GLN A 435 10.65 0.91 -31.06
CA GLN A 435 9.72 -0.09 -31.55
C GLN A 435 9.12 -0.92 -30.40
N GLU A 436 9.96 -1.35 -29.44
CA GLU A 436 9.51 -2.08 -28.26
C GLU A 436 8.56 -1.26 -27.39
N HIS A 437 8.81 0.05 -27.22
CA HIS A 437 7.93 0.92 -26.45
C HIS A 437 6.59 1.16 -27.15
N CYS A 438 6.57 1.35 -28.48
CA CYS A 438 5.32 1.44 -29.24
C CYS A 438 4.50 0.15 -29.13
N ILE A 439 5.15 -1.02 -29.27
CA ILE A 439 4.49 -2.31 -29.06
C ILE A 439 3.92 -2.41 -27.64
N GLN A 440 4.68 -1.99 -26.63
CA GLN A 440 4.22 -1.99 -25.24
C GLN A 440 3.00 -1.10 -25.02
N ALA A 441 2.92 0.07 -25.69
CA ALA A 441 1.73 0.92 -25.65
C ALA A 441 0.49 0.19 -26.20
N VAL A 442 0.62 -0.48 -27.35
CA VAL A 442 -0.47 -1.28 -27.92
C VAL A 442 -0.92 -2.37 -26.93
N LYS A 443 0.02 -3.10 -26.32
CA LYS A 443 -0.29 -4.13 -25.31
C LYS A 443 -1.07 -3.60 -24.13
N LEU A 444 -0.71 -2.43 -23.62
CA LEU A 444 -1.42 -1.77 -22.52
C LEU A 444 -2.87 -1.44 -22.90
N CYS A 445 -3.08 -0.90 -24.10
CA CYS A 445 -4.42 -0.63 -24.64
C CYS A 445 -5.25 -1.92 -24.75
N LEU A 446 -4.69 -2.97 -25.35
CA LEU A 446 -5.34 -4.28 -25.49
C LEU A 446 -5.74 -4.88 -24.14
N LYS A 447 -4.85 -4.81 -23.14
CA LYS A 447 -5.10 -5.32 -21.79
C LYS A 447 -6.30 -4.65 -21.13
N VAL A 448 -6.40 -3.31 -21.23
CA VAL A 448 -7.52 -2.56 -20.64
C VAL A 448 -8.81 -2.75 -21.43
N ALA A 449 -8.77 -2.71 -22.76
CA ALA A 449 -9.94 -2.95 -23.60
C ALA A 449 -10.52 -4.37 -23.43
N ARG A 450 -9.65 -5.38 -23.32
CA ARG A 450 -10.05 -6.75 -22.94
C ARG A 450 -10.74 -6.77 -21.57
N SER A 451 -10.27 -5.97 -20.63
CA SER A 451 -10.86 -5.88 -19.29
C SER A 451 -12.27 -5.29 -19.34
N VAL A 452 -12.52 -4.31 -20.22
CA VAL A 452 -13.86 -3.74 -20.45
C VAL A 452 -14.86 -4.79 -20.92
N LEU A 453 -14.47 -5.74 -21.80
CA LEU A 453 -15.37 -6.82 -22.27
C LEU A 453 -15.91 -7.70 -21.13
N MET A 454 -15.22 -7.75 -19.99
CA MET A 454 -15.63 -8.52 -18.80
C MET A 454 -16.60 -7.74 -17.90
N THR A 455 -16.94 -6.50 -18.26
CA THR A 455 -17.78 -5.61 -17.45
C THR A 455 -19.20 -5.53 -17.99
N THR A 456 -20.14 -5.13 -17.13
CA THR A 456 -21.56 -4.93 -17.50
C THR A 456 -21.80 -3.69 -18.36
N TRP A 457 -20.78 -2.84 -18.57
CA TRP A 457 -20.90 -1.62 -19.35
C TRP A 457 -20.26 -1.71 -20.74
N ALA A 458 -19.71 -2.87 -21.11
CA ALA A 458 -19.42 -3.16 -22.51
C ALA A 458 -20.72 -3.16 -23.33
N ASN A 459 -20.70 -2.49 -24.48
CA ASN A 459 -21.80 -2.49 -25.43
C ASN A 459 -21.35 -3.09 -26.77
N PHE A 460 -22.31 -3.44 -27.62
CA PHE A 460 -22.04 -4.04 -28.92
C PHE A 460 -21.07 -3.19 -29.76
N GLN A 461 -21.29 -1.88 -29.79
CA GLN A 461 -20.49 -0.94 -30.60
C GLN A 461 -19.02 -0.94 -30.19
N PHE A 462 -18.74 -0.91 -28.89
CA PHE A 462 -17.38 -0.99 -28.36
C PHE A 462 -16.74 -2.34 -28.70
N ALA A 463 -17.46 -3.45 -28.50
CA ALA A 463 -16.96 -4.78 -28.78
C ALA A 463 -16.62 -4.97 -30.27
N GLU A 464 -17.49 -4.49 -31.17
CA GLU A 464 -17.26 -4.51 -32.62
C GLU A 464 -16.02 -3.71 -33.01
N LYS A 465 -15.90 -2.46 -32.52
CA LYS A 465 -14.74 -1.61 -32.81
C LYS A 465 -13.44 -2.20 -32.26
N PHE A 466 -13.46 -2.73 -31.05
CA PHE A 466 -12.28 -3.33 -30.43
C PHE A 466 -11.84 -4.60 -31.15
N LEU A 467 -12.77 -5.48 -31.53
CA LEU A 467 -12.44 -6.68 -32.31
C LEU A 467 -11.96 -6.33 -33.72
N THR A 468 -12.50 -5.28 -34.33
CA THR A 468 -12.00 -4.77 -35.62
C THR A 468 -10.56 -4.26 -35.48
N PHE A 469 -10.29 -3.45 -34.44
CA PHE A 469 -8.94 -2.99 -34.10
C PHE A 469 -7.96 -4.15 -33.86
N LEU A 470 -8.42 -5.26 -33.28
CA LEU A 470 -7.59 -6.47 -33.09
C LEU A 470 -7.23 -7.15 -34.42
N VAL A 471 -8.14 -7.16 -35.40
CA VAL A 471 -7.83 -7.64 -36.75
C VAL A 471 -6.73 -6.76 -37.37
N VAL A 472 -6.86 -5.44 -37.26
CA VAL A 472 -5.84 -4.49 -37.75
C VAL A 472 -4.50 -4.74 -37.04
N CYS A 473 -4.47 -4.88 -35.71
CA CYS A 473 -3.25 -5.20 -34.95
C CYS A 473 -2.53 -6.44 -35.49
N LYS A 474 -3.30 -7.49 -35.81
CA LYS A 474 -2.77 -8.76 -36.31
C LYS A 474 -2.21 -8.64 -37.74
N GLU A 475 -2.81 -7.80 -38.58
CA GLU A 475 -2.35 -7.56 -39.96
C GLU A 475 -1.12 -6.65 -40.02
N THR A 476 -1.07 -5.64 -39.15
CA THR A 476 -0.01 -4.61 -39.14
C THR A 476 1.28 -5.06 -38.48
N VAL A 477 1.20 -5.83 -37.39
CA VAL A 477 2.40 -6.33 -36.71
C VAL A 477 2.65 -7.77 -37.13
N GLN A 478 3.26 -7.94 -38.30
CA GLN A 478 3.77 -9.24 -38.77
C GLN A 478 4.94 -9.69 -37.87
N GLY A 479 4.63 -10.25 -36.69
CA GLY A 479 5.62 -10.82 -35.77
C GLY A 479 5.03 -11.30 -34.45
N ASP A 480 5.71 -12.26 -33.80
CA ASP A 480 5.29 -12.94 -32.57
C ASP A 480 5.06 -12.02 -31.35
N HIS A 481 5.46 -10.75 -31.43
CA HIS A 481 5.51 -9.83 -30.29
C HIS A 481 4.14 -9.44 -29.71
N LEU A 482 3.08 -9.42 -30.51
CA LEU A 482 1.70 -9.07 -30.09
C LEU A 482 0.75 -10.27 -30.08
N ASN A 483 1.10 -11.39 -30.72
CA ASN A 483 0.24 -12.57 -30.85
C ASN A 483 -0.22 -13.10 -29.48
N ALA A 484 0.68 -13.19 -28.50
CA ALA A 484 0.32 -13.66 -27.16
C ALA A 484 -0.74 -12.78 -26.48
N ASP A 485 -0.71 -11.45 -26.68
CA ASP A 485 -1.69 -10.53 -26.09
C ASP A 485 -3.03 -10.55 -26.87
N ILE A 486 -2.97 -10.70 -28.19
CA ILE A 486 -4.13 -10.83 -29.08
C ILE A 486 -4.89 -12.13 -28.78
N ASP A 487 -4.18 -13.26 -28.65
CA ASP A 487 -4.75 -14.60 -28.42
C ASP A 487 -5.52 -14.71 -27.10
N LEU A 488 -5.24 -13.81 -26.15
CA LEU A 488 -5.95 -13.75 -24.87
C LEU A 488 -7.34 -13.09 -24.98
N VAL A 489 -7.67 -12.41 -26.08
CA VAL A 489 -8.95 -11.68 -26.21
C VAL A 489 -10.10 -12.59 -26.66
N PRO A 490 -9.99 -13.44 -27.71
CA PRO A 490 -11.10 -14.25 -28.17
C PRO A 490 -11.78 -15.12 -27.11
N PRO A 491 -11.06 -15.79 -26.18
CA PRO A 491 -11.69 -16.56 -25.11
C PRO A 491 -12.57 -15.70 -24.19
N VAL A 492 -12.11 -14.48 -23.89
CA VAL A 492 -12.85 -13.51 -23.06
C VAL A 492 -14.09 -13.03 -23.80
N ALA A 493 -13.94 -12.60 -25.06
CA ALA A 493 -15.05 -12.13 -25.88
C ALA A 493 -16.14 -13.20 -26.05
N LYS A 494 -15.76 -14.47 -26.28
CA LYS A 494 -16.71 -15.61 -26.37
C LYS A 494 -17.44 -15.82 -25.05
N LYS A 495 -16.70 -15.84 -23.93
CA LYS A 495 -17.27 -16.09 -22.59
C LYS A 495 -18.25 -15.00 -22.16
N PHE A 496 -17.93 -13.73 -22.43
CA PHE A 496 -18.72 -12.59 -21.97
C PHE A 496 -19.64 -12.01 -23.05
N LYS A 497 -19.77 -12.66 -24.21
CA LYS A 497 -20.59 -12.25 -25.36
C LYS A 497 -22.00 -11.80 -24.98
N VAL A 498 -22.63 -12.50 -24.04
CA VAL A 498 -24.00 -12.23 -23.57
C VAL A 498 -24.14 -10.85 -22.93
N LEU A 499 -23.05 -10.24 -22.43
CA LEU A 499 -23.10 -8.92 -21.80
C LEU A 499 -23.31 -7.79 -22.80
N PHE A 500 -22.82 -7.94 -24.04
CA PHE A 500 -22.81 -6.86 -25.02
C PHE A 500 -23.55 -7.18 -26.33
N VAL A 501 -24.01 -8.42 -26.53
CA VAL A 501 -24.81 -8.84 -27.69
C VAL A 501 -26.28 -9.01 -27.29
N LYS A 502 -27.19 -8.34 -28.01
CA LYS A 502 -28.64 -8.39 -27.73
C LYS A 502 -29.44 -9.23 -28.73
N ASN A 503 -28.94 -9.44 -29.94
CA ASN A 503 -29.67 -10.15 -31.00
C ASN A 503 -28.77 -11.07 -31.83
N LYS A 504 -29.38 -11.93 -32.65
CA LYS A 504 -28.66 -12.91 -33.49
C LYS A 504 -27.76 -12.25 -34.55
N GLN A 505 -28.14 -11.08 -35.07
CA GLN A 505 -27.34 -10.36 -36.05
C GLN A 505 -26.01 -9.87 -35.44
N GLN A 506 -26.09 -9.20 -34.28
CA GLN A 506 -24.92 -8.79 -33.51
C GLN A 506 -24.05 -9.99 -33.12
N ALA A 507 -24.67 -11.12 -32.76
CA ALA A 507 -23.95 -12.34 -32.45
C ALA A 507 -23.11 -12.83 -33.64
N SER A 508 -23.68 -12.82 -34.84
CA SER A 508 -23.02 -13.23 -36.09
C SER A 508 -21.85 -12.32 -36.46
N VAL A 509 -21.97 -11.00 -36.24
CA VAL A 509 -20.89 -10.04 -36.51
C VAL A 509 -19.69 -10.32 -35.59
N ILE A 510 -19.95 -10.50 -34.29
CA ILE A 510 -18.90 -10.81 -33.32
C ILE A 510 -18.22 -12.15 -33.63
N ASP A 511 -18.98 -13.18 -33.99
CA ASP A 511 -18.40 -14.49 -34.36
C ASP A 511 -17.51 -14.38 -35.60
N ALA A 512 -17.96 -13.68 -36.65
CA ALA A 512 -17.17 -13.47 -37.85
C ALA A 512 -15.83 -12.73 -37.58
N LEU A 513 -15.84 -11.74 -36.67
CA LEU A 513 -14.61 -11.05 -36.26
C LEU A 513 -13.69 -11.98 -35.45
N LEU A 514 -14.24 -12.79 -34.54
CA LEU A 514 -13.46 -13.75 -33.77
C LEU A 514 -12.83 -14.84 -34.63
N ASP A 515 -13.52 -15.27 -35.69
CA ASP A 515 -12.99 -16.25 -36.64
C ASP A 515 -11.81 -15.67 -37.44
N LYS A 516 -11.89 -14.40 -37.88
CA LYS A 516 -10.77 -13.69 -38.52
C LYS A 516 -9.56 -13.54 -37.59
N ILE A 517 -9.79 -13.28 -36.31
CA ILE A 517 -8.72 -13.21 -35.31
C ILE A 517 -8.12 -14.60 -35.06
N SER A 518 -8.92 -15.67 -35.12
CA SER A 518 -8.49 -17.05 -34.82
C SER A 518 -7.86 -17.77 -36.02
N SER A 519 -8.16 -17.35 -37.25
CA SER A 519 -7.57 -17.94 -38.46
C SER A 519 -6.08 -17.64 -38.50
N LYS A 520 -5.22 -18.63 -38.23
CA LYS A 520 -3.78 -18.48 -38.51
C LYS A 520 -3.63 -18.12 -39.98
N ASN A 521 -2.95 -17.02 -40.27
CA ASN A 521 -2.52 -16.74 -41.63
C ASN A 521 -1.70 -17.96 -42.07
N LEU A 522 -2.19 -18.67 -43.10
CA LEU A 522 -1.42 -19.69 -43.80
C LEU A 522 -0.19 -19.05 -44.43
#